data_AF-A0A957Q912-F1
#
_entry.id   AF-A0A957Q912-F1
#
_cell.length_a   1.000
_cell.length_b   1.000
_cell.length_c   1.000
_cell.angle_alpha   90.00
_cell.angle_beta   90.00
_cell.angle_gamma   90.00
#
_symmetry.space_group_name_H-M   'P 1'
#
loop_
_entity.id
_entity.type
_entity.pdbx_description
1 polymer ?
#
loop_
_entity_poly.entity_id
_entity_poly.type
_entity_poly.pdbx_seq_one_letter_code
_entity_poly.pdbx_strand_id
1 'polypeptide(L)' 'QNYIAFEYPIGRPDWWYDIVDGLPDPIVKESMIEVWDKPGLGITINAAKAKQYLVAGDEDFFD' A
#
# COMPACT_ATOMS: atom_id res chain seq x y z
N GLN A 1 -16.45 22.62 -0.02
CA GLN A 1 -15.46 21.76 -0.70
C GLN A 1 -14.12 22.45 -0.64
N ASN A 2 -13.09 21.74 -0.19
CA ASN A 2 -11.74 22.29 0.07
C ASN A 2 -10.62 21.32 -0.35
N TYR A 3 -10.96 20.25 -1.08
CA TYR A 3 -9.99 19.34 -1.67
C TYR A 3 -9.53 19.89 -3.03
N ILE A 4 -8.22 19.86 -3.28
CA ILE A 4 -7.60 20.41 -4.49
C ILE A 4 -6.95 19.28 -5.29
N ALA A 5 -6.02 18.55 -4.66
CA ALA A 5 -5.29 17.43 -5.25
C ALA A 5 -4.68 16.55 -4.15
N PHE A 6 -4.23 15.35 -4.54
CA PHE A 6 -3.48 14.42 -3.70
C PHE A 6 -2.16 14.09 -4.40
N GLU A 7 -1.06 14.15 -3.67
CA GLU A 7 0.24 13.71 -4.15
C GLU A 7 0.31 12.19 -4.16
N TYR A 8 0.74 11.61 -5.28
CA TYR A 8 0.91 10.16 -5.40
C TYR A 8 2.37 9.81 -5.71
N PRO A 9 3.18 9.46 -4.69
CA PRO A 9 4.51 8.89 -4.92
C PRO A 9 4.37 7.46 -5.44
N ILE A 10 5.29 7.05 -6.30
CA ILE A 10 5.38 5.66 -6.73
C ILE A 10 6.00 4.80 -5.62
N GLY A 11 5.54 3.56 -5.49
CA GLY A 11 6.10 2.59 -4.55
C GLY A 11 7.57 2.36 -4.86
N ARG A 12 8.45 2.79 -3.95
CA ARG A 12 9.88 2.54 -3.99
C ARG A 12 10.30 2.08 -2.59
N PRO A 13 10.97 0.92 -2.47
CA PRO A 13 11.40 -0.01 -3.52
C PRO A 13 10.25 -0.77 -4.23
N ASP A 14 10.56 -1.40 -5.37
CA ASP A 14 9.57 -2.00 -6.30
C ASP A 14 8.72 -3.10 -5.64
N TRP A 15 9.24 -3.75 -4.60
CA TRP A 15 8.54 -4.78 -3.84
C TRP A 15 7.41 -4.24 -2.94
N TRP A 16 7.24 -2.92 -2.82
CA TRP A 16 6.17 -2.32 -2.01
C TRP A 16 4.79 -2.88 -2.38
N TYR A 17 4.53 -3.04 -3.67
CA TYR A 17 3.26 -3.56 -4.16
C TYR A 17 3.08 -5.05 -3.90
N ASP A 18 4.17 -5.80 -3.67
CA ASP A 18 4.09 -7.22 -3.35
C ASP A 18 3.59 -7.45 -1.93
N ILE A 19 3.87 -6.53 -1.00
CA ILE A 19 3.54 -6.63 0.42
C ILE A 19 2.21 -5.95 0.80
N VAL A 20 1.51 -5.33 -0.16
CA VAL A 20 0.21 -4.66 0.07
C VAL A 20 -0.88 -5.40 -0.69
N ASP A 21 -1.78 -6.06 0.03
CA ASP A 21 -2.93 -6.73 -0.56
C ASP A 21 -4.13 -5.77 -0.65
N GLY A 22 -4.91 -5.91 -1.72
CA GLY A 22 -6.20 -5.24 -1.89
C GLY A 22 -6.16 -3.90 -2.63
N LEU A 23 -4.97 -3.42 -3.02
CA LEU A 23 -4.83 -2.28 -3.93
C LEU A 23 -5.46 -2.61 -5.30
N PRO A 24 -6.17 -1.67 -5.92
CA PRO A 24 -6.62 -1.82 -7.30
C PRO A 24 -5.43 -1.81 -8.26
N ASP A 25 -5.57 -2.49 -9.40
CA ASP A 25 -4.61 -2.44 -10.50
C ASP A 25 -5.35 -2.13 -11.81
N PRO A 26 -5.10 -0.97 -12.46
CA PRO A 26 -4.21 0.12 -12.04
C PRO A 26 -4.81 0.99 -10.92
N ILE A 27 -3.95 1.57 -10.06
CA ILE A 27 -4.35 2.46 -8.95
C ILE A 27 -4.85 3.82 -9.45
N VAL A 28 -4.16 4.38 -10.45
CA VAL A 28 -4.48 5.69 -11.03
C VAL A 28 -5.04 5.47 -12.44
N LYS A 29 -6.25 5.97 -12.68
CA LYS A 29 -6.92 5.98 -13.99
C LYS A 29 -7.27 7.42 -14.31
N GLU A 30 -6.84 7.91 -15.46
CA GLU A 30 -7.14 9.29 -15.91
C GLU A 30 -6.78 10.36 -14.86
N SER A 31 -5.62 10.21 -14.21
CA SER A 31 -5.13 11.10 -13.15
C SER A 31 -6.00 11.14 -11.88
N MET A 32 -6.87 10.15 -11.67
CA MET A 32 -7.72 10.01 -10.50
C MET A 32 -7.52 8.65 -9.82
N ILE A 33 -7.74 8.61 -8.51
CA ILE A 33 -7.80 7.37 -7.72
C ILE A 33 -9.26 7.13 -7.36
N GLU A 34 -9.77 5.95 -7.71
CA GLU A 34 -11.09 5.50 -7.28
C GLU A 34 -11.04 5.20 -5.77
N VAL A 35 -11.92 5.81 -4.99
CA VAL A 35 -12.05 5.50 -3.55
C VAL A 35 -13.04 4.35 -3.41
N TRP A 36 -12.60 3.23 -2.84
CA TRP A 36 -13.38 2.00 -2.78
C TRP A 36 -14.00 1.74 -1.40
N ASP A 37 -15.10 0.98 -1.35
CA ASP A 37 -15.96 0.78 -0.16
C ASP A 37 -15.46 -0.28 0.85
N LYS A 38 -14.15 -0.58 0.86
CA LYS A 38 -13.61 -1.56 1.84
C LYS A 38 -13.41 -0.89 3.21
N PRO A 39 -13.54 -1.64 4.33
CA PRO A 39 -13.33 -1.08 5.66
C PRO A 39 -11.92 -0.48 5.87
N GLY A 40 -11.85 0.60 6.66
CA GLY A 40 -10.57 1.24 7.03
C GLY A 40 -9.87 1.89 5.84
N LEU A 41 -8.56 1.64 5.69
CA LEU A 41 -7.81 2.06 4.50
C LEU A 41 -8.13 1.20 3.27
N GLY A 42 -8.87 0.11 3.43
CA GLY A 42 -9.27 -0.78 2.35
C GLY A 42 -8.14 -1.60 1.71
N ILE A 43 -6.96 -1.61 2.35
CA ILE A 43 -5.77 -2.41 2.00
C ILE A 43 -5.25 -3.13 3.25
N THR A 44 -4.35 -4.10 3.07
CA THR A 44 -3.74 -4.84 4.17
C THR A 44 -2.26 -5.09 3.88
N ILE A 45 -1.41 -4.97 4.90
CA ILE A 45 -0.01 -5.38 4.81
C ILE A 45 0.06 -6.90 4.92
N ASN A 46 0.64 -7.56 3.91
CA ASN A 46 0.89 -8.98 3.90
C ASN A 46 2.14 -9.30 4.74
N ALA A 47 1.94 -9.59 6.03
CA ALA A 47 3.03 -9.87 6.97
C ALA A 47 3.98 -10.98 6.48
N ALA A 48 3.45 -12.06 5.89
CA ALA A 48 4.27 -13.17 5.41
C ALA A 48 5.25 -12.74 4.30
N LYS A 49 4.80 -11.88 3.38
CA LYS A 49 5.66 -11.33 2.33
C LYS A 49 6.55 -10.19 2.84
N ALA A 50 6.06 -9.38 3.78
CA ALA A 50 6.80 -8.26 4.35
C ALA A 50 8.00 -8.69 5.21
N LYS A 51 7.91 -9.84 5.90
CA LYS A 51 8.96 -10.35 6.79
C LYS A 51 10.35 -10.42 6.16
N GLN A 52 10.45 -10.71 4.85
CA GLN A 52 11.74 -10.80 4.16
C GLN A 52 12.48 -9.46 4.00
N TYR A 53 11.79 -8.34 4.21
CA TYR A 53 12.33 -6.98 4.10
C TYR A 53 12.59 -6.32 5.44
N LEU A 54 12.37 -7.04 6.56
CA LEU A 54 12.71 -6.57 7.89
C LEU A 54 14.22 -6.39 8.02
N VAL A 55 14.62 -5.37 8.76
CA VAL A 55 16.03 -5.18 9.11
C VAL A 55 16.44 -6.18 10.18
N ALA A 56 17.73 -6.48 10.26
CA ALA A 56 18.24 -7.38 11.29
C ALA A 56 17.91 -6.84 12.69
N GLY A 57 17.34 -7.68 13.54
CA GLY A 57 16.86 -7.32 14.88
C GLY A 57 15.35 -7.04 14.99
N ASP A 58 14.61 -6.99 13.88
CA ASP A 58 13.15 -6.80 13.87
C ASP A 58 12.37 -8.07 13.53
N GLU A 59 12.96 -9.27 13.70
CA GLU A 59 12.41 -10.53 13.20
C GLU A 59 11.02 -10.88 13.77
N ASP A 60 10.67 -10.35 14.95
CA ASP A 60 9.41 -10.56 15.67
C ASP A 60 8.36 -9.45 15.44
N PHE A 61 8.62 -8.47 14.56
CA PHE A 61 7.74 -7.30 14.35
C PHE A 61 6.27 -7.64 14.04
N PHE A 62 6.03 -8.80 13.39
CA PHE A 62 4.69 -9.25 13.00
C PHE A 62 4.13 -10.41 13.83
N ASP A 63 4.81 -10.80 14.92
CA ASP A 63 4.38 -11.90 15.80
C ASP A 63 3.43 -11.44 16.93
#